data_AF-A0AAW1TQ82-F1
#
_entry.id   AF-A0AAW1TQ82-F1
#
_cell.length_a   1.000
_cell.length_b   1.000
_cell.length_c   1.000
_cell.angle_alpha   90.00
_cell.angle_beta   90.00
_cell.angle_gamma   90.00
#
_symmetry.space_group_name_H-M   'P 1'
#
loop_
_entity.id
_entity.type
_entity.pdbx_description
1 polymer ?
#
loop_
_entity_poly.entity_id
_entity_poly.type
_entity_poly.pdbx_seq_one_letter_code
_entity_poly.pdbx_strand_id
1 'polypeptide(L)'
;MTGNMVCITCRKSIGKNGYKIQCAGECGGWAHLACTSIKKEEIIQKKKLKWICPECEERDTASSGETSEEEEIPMKKMSSKIKKRIYTEQCTHNGRNVQAVNRKSIKKDLEEIKKENKNLKREHEKLKIEVQSLKNEMATLKIRL
;
A
#
# COMPACT_ATOMS: atom_id res chain seq x y z
N MET A 1 28.60 -6.28 20.97
CA MET A 1 28.21 -4.85 21.01
C MET A 1 26.72 -4.74 21.25
N THR A 2 26.28 -4.54 22.49
CA THR A 2 24.87 -4.28 22.79
C THR A 2 24.58 -2.82 22.44
N GLY A 3 24.05 -2.57 21.25
CA GLY A 3 23.61 -1.24 20.84
C GLY A 3 22.56 -0.73 21.82
N ASN A 4 22.84 0.38 22.50
CA ASN A 4 21.86 1.04 23.36
C ASN A 4 20.73 1.58 22.50
N MET A 5 19.55 0.98 22.63
CA MET A 5 18.32 1.42 21.96
C MET A 5 17.80 2.69 22.66
N VAL A 6 17.53 3.75 21.90
CA VAL A 6 17.10 5.06 22.42
C VAL A 6 15.68 5.37 21.95
N CYS A 7 14.87 5.95 22.83
CA CYS A 7 13.51 6.36 22.55
C CYS A 7 13.48 7.57 21.62
N ILE A 8 12.73 7.48 20.52
CA ILE A 8 12.61 8.58 19.55
C ILE A 8 11.84 9.78 20.10
N THR A 9 10.91 9.58 21.04
CA THR A 9 10.11 10.66 21.62
C THR A 9 10.85 11.41 22.72
N CYS A 10 11.44 10.69 23.69
CA CYS A 10 12.03 11.31 24.88
C CYS A 10 13.57 11.27 24.91
N ARG A 11 14.21 10.67 23.91
CA ARG A 11 15.68 10.52 23.77
C ARG A 11 16.38 9.79 24.93
N LYS A 12 15.64 9.17 25.83
CA LYS A 12 16.16 8.30 26.92
C LYS A 12 16.37 6.88 26.43
N SER A 13 17.23 6.13 27.11
CA SER A 13 17.48 4.72 26.81
C SER A 13 16.24 3.85 27.05
N ILE A 14 16.06 2.84 26.20
CA ILE A 14 15.01 1.84 26.33
C ILE A 14 15.59 0.61 27.02
N GLY A 15 15.13 0.36 28.24
CA GLY A 15 15.50 -0.83 29.00
C GLY A 15 15.02 -2.12 28.33
N LYS A 16 15.70 -3.23 28.61
CA LYS A 16 15.39 -4.55 28.03
C LYS A 16 13.98 -5.07 28.37
N ASN A 17 13.45 -4.66 29.54
CA ASN A 17 12.23 -5.22 30.13
C ASN A 17 11.01 -4.26 30.05
N GLY A 18 11.16 -3.09 29.45
CA GLY A 18 10.07 -2.12 29.31
C GLY A 18 9.20 -2.40 28.09
N TYR A 19 7.90 -2.08 28.18
CA TYR A 19 7.02 -2.06 27.00
C TYR A 19 7.51 -1.01 26.02
N LYS A 20 7.78 -1.46 24.80
CA LYS A 20 8.30 -0.65 23.71
C LYS A 20 7.54 -0.95 22.44
N ILE A 21 7.41 0.07 21.61
CA ILE A 21 6.76 -0.04 20.32
C ILE A 21 7.69 0.52 19.26
N GLN A 22 7.69 -0.12 18.09
CA GLN A 22 8.46 0.32 16.95
C GLN A 22 7.56 1.16 16.05
N CYS A 23 8.07 2.31 15.60
CA CYS A 23 7.42 3.11 14.58
C CYS A 23 7.31 2.28 13.29
N ALA A 24 6.09 2.21 12.76
CA ALA A 24 5.76 1.55 11.50
C ALA A 24 6.04 2.45 10.28
N GLY A 25 6.40 3.72 10.50
CA GLY A 25 6.86 4.64 9.47
C GLY A 25 8.32 4.41 9.07
N GLU A 26 8.84 5.28 8.21
CA GLU A 26 10.17 5.11 7.58
C GLU A 26 11.33 5.15 8.59
N CYS A 27 11.17 5.78 9.74
CA CYS A 27 12.25 5.93 10.71
C CYS A 27 12.62 4.60 11.42
N GLY A 28 11.69 3.64 11.47
CA GLY A 28 11.88 2.35 12.15
C GLY A 28 12.28 2.45 13.64
N GLY A 29 12.16 3.64 14.23
CA GLY A 29 12.65 3.97 15.56
C GLY A 29 11.81 3.35 16.66
N TRP A 30 12.39 3.22 17.86
CA TRP A 30 11.71 2.66 19.02
C TRP A 30 11.25 3.75 19.97
N ALA A 31 10.09 3.56 20.59
CA ALA A 31 9.60 4.42 21.66
C ALA A 31 9.20 3.58 22.88
N HIS A 32 9.32 4.17 24.07
CA HIS A 32 8.62 3.62 25.24
C HIS A 32 7.13 3.72 24.99
N LEU A 33 6.38 2.71 25.41
CA LEU A 33 4.92 2.76 25.30
C LEU A 33 4.32 3.96 26.05
N ALA A 34 4.88 4.30 27.22
CA ALA A 34 4.46 5.47 27.98
C ALA A 34 4.77 6.82 27.29
N CYS A 35 5.68 6.81 26.31
CA CYS A 35 5.99 7.98 25.49
C CYS A 35 5.15 8.02 24.20
N THR A 36 4.19 7.12 24.05
CA THR A 36 3.18 7.17 22.99
C THR A 36 1.80 7.31 23.63
N SER A 37 0.81 7.76 22.86
CA SER A 37 -0.58 7.87 23.32
C SER A 37 -1.31 6.51 23.37
N ILE A 38 -0.58 5.39 23.26
CA ILE A 38 -1.15 4.05 23.14
C ILE A 38 -1.18 3.37 24.51
N LYS A 39 -2.35 2.83 24.86
CA LYS A 39 -2.51 2.03 26.07
C LYS A 39 -1.99 0.61 25.88
N LYS A 40 -1.47 0.01 26.95
CA LYS A 40 -0.88 -1.33 26.94
C LYS A 40 -1.86 -2.42 26.50
N GLU A 41 -3.13 -2.26 26.86
CA GLU A 41 -4.20 -3.20 26.56
C GLU A 41 -4.45 -3.30 25.04
N GLU A 42 -4.27 -2.20 24.31
CA GLU A 42 -4.49 -2.15 22.87
C GLU A 42 -3.44 -2.96 22.08
N ILE A 43 -2.19 -3.01 22.56
CA ILE A 43 -1.12 -3.80 21.93
C ILE A 43 -1.37 -5.29 22.12
N ILE A 44 -1.87 -5.69 23.29
CA ILE A 44 -2.09 -7.10 23.62
C ILE A 44 -3.31 -7.64 22.86
N GLN A 45 -4.38 -6.84 22.74
CA GLN A 45 -5.61 -7.25 22.07
C GLN A 45 -5.51 -7.16 20.55
N LYS A 46 -4.95 -6.06 20.03
CA LYS A 46 -4.72 -5.88 18.59
C LYS A 46 -3.31 -6.36 18.27
N LYS A 47 -3.13 -7.67 18.04
CA LYS A 47 -1.86 -8.34 17.65
C LYS A 47 -1.09 -7.70 16.48
N LYS A 48 -1.59 -6.62 15.87
CA LYS A 48 -1.02 -5.87 14.73
C LYS A 48 -1.24 -4.35 14.83
N LEU A 49 -1.25 -3.75 16.02
CA LEU A 49 -1.34 -2.29 16.12
C LEU A 49 -0.12 -1.65 15.45
N LYS A 50 -0.36 -0.90 14.37
CA LYS A 50 0.66 -0.09 13.70
C LYS A 50 0.67 1.29 14.34
N TRP A 51 1.77 1.64 14.99
CA TRP A 51 1.99 2.98 15.51
C TRP A 51 2.97 3.73 14.61
N ILE A 52 2.66 4.98 14.29
CA ILE A 52 3.54 5.88 13.54
C ILE A 52 3.93 7.03 14.47
N CYS A 53 5.19 7.44 14.46
CA CYS A 53 5.66 8.55 15.30
C CYS A 53 5.29 9.90 14.67
N PRO A 54 5.18 10.98 15.46
CA PRO A 54 4.78 12.30 14.95
C PRO A 54 5.63 12.79 13.77
N GLU A 55 6.96 12.57 13.84
CA GLU A 55 7.87 12.96 12.75
C GLU A 55 7.60 12.22 11.42
N CYS A 56 7.07 10.99 11.47
CA CYS A 56 6.69 10.24 10.27
C CYS A 56 5.28 10.61 9.81
N GLU A 57 4.35 10.85 10.74
CA GLU A 57 2.98 11.25 10.44
C GLU A 57 2.93 12.59 9.69
N GLU A 58 3.70 13.59 10.12
CA GLU A 58 3.79 14.88 9.44
C GLU A 58 4.31 14.75 7.99
N ARG A 59 5.24 13.81 7.74
CA ARG A 59 5.78 13.56 6.40
C ARG A 59 4.76 12.88 5.48
N ASP A 60 3.87 12.07 6.03
CA ASP A 60 2.80 11.42 5.28
C ASP A 60 1.69 12.42 4.90
N THR A 61 1.43 13.43 5.76
CA THR A 61 0.41 14.46 5.51
C THR A 61 0.83 15.55 4.52
N ALA A 62 2.13 15.75 4.29
CA ALA A 62 2.63 16.72 3.31
C ALA A 62 2.33 16.36 1.84
N SER A 63 1.72 15.20 1.58
CA SER A 63 1.29 14.76 0.24
C SER A 63 -0.21 14.98 -0.04
N SER A 64 -0.98 15.53 0.90
CA SER A 64 -2.44 15.60 0.79
C SER A 64 -2.96 16.98 1.18
N GLY A 65 -2.81 17.96 0.29
CA GLY A 65 -3.60 19.19 0.31
C GLY A 65 -4.79 19.07 -0.66
N GLU A 66 -5.99 19.00 -0.08
CA GLU A 66 -7.29 19.60 -0.50
C GLU A 66 -7.82 19.37 -1.94
N THR A 67 -9.10 19.24 -2.29
CA THR A 67 -10.44 19.16 -1.68
C THR A 67 -11.39 18.86 -2.87
N SER A 68 -12.48 18.12 -2.63
CA SER A 68 -13.80 18.11 -3.30
C SER A 68 -14.02 18.42 -4.81
N GLU A 69 -14.96 17.62 -5.35
CA GLU A 69 -15.88 17.85 -6.49
C GLU A 69 -15.54 17.32 -7.90
N GLU A 70 -16.62 16.84 -8.52
CA GLU A 70 -16.75 16.01 -9.72
C GLU A 70 -16.36 16.73 -11.01
N GLU A 71 -15.64 16.05 -11.91
CA GLU A 71 -15.93 16.11 -13.36
C GLU A 71 -15.17 15.01 -14.13
N GLU A 72 -15.84 14.43 -15.11
CA GLU A 72 -15.35 13.33 -15.95
C GLU A 72 -14.43 13.80 -17.11
N ILE A 73 -13.63 12.85 -17.62
CA ILE A 73 -12.99 12.76 -18.97
C ILE A 73 -11.68 13.57 -19.19
N PRO A 74 -10.70 13.18 -20.08
CA PRO A 74 -10.14 11.89 -20.51
C PRO A 74 -8.62 11.77 -20.27
N MET A 75 -8.10 10.57 -19.98
CA MET A 75 -6.65 10.33 -19.92
C MET A 75 -5.99 10.36 -21.32
N LYS A 76 -5.50 11.53 -21.75
CA LYS A 76 -4.47 11.65 -22.79
C LYS A 76 -3.11 11.95 -22.15
N LYS A 77 -2.21 10.98 -22.33
CA LYS A 77 -0.73 11.07 -22.35
C LYS A 77 -0.07 11.97 -21.29
N MET A 78 0.42 11.35 -20.21
CA MET A 78 1.56 11.88 -19.46
C MET A 78 2.58 10.80 -19.11
N SER A 79 3.83 11.25 -19.13
CA SER A 79 5.11 10.58 -19.29
C SER A 79 5.67 9.91 -18.03
N SER A 80 6.08 8.64 -18.19
CA SER A 80 7.30 7.95 -17.72
C SER A 80 7.98 8.20 -16.35
N LYS A 81 7.41 8.89 -15.36
CA LYS A 81 8.09 9.08 -14.05
C LYS A 81 7.37 8.56 -12.80
N ILE A 82 6.18 8.00 -12.92
CA ILE A 82 5.42 7.45 -11.79
C ILE A 82 5.27 5.93 -11.98
N LYS A 83 6.18 5.15 -11.39
CA LYS A 83 6.06 3.69 -11.10
C LYS A 83 7.33 3.05 -10.54
N LYS A 84 8.39 3.81 -10.25
CA LYS A 84 9.55 3.34 -9.46
C LYS A 84 9.43 3.84 -8.02
N ARG A 85 8.59 3.22 -7.19
CA ARG A 85 8.72 3.28 -5.71
C ARG A 85 7.82 2.30 -4.95
N ILE A 86 7.56 1.15 -5.56
CA ILE A 86 7.12 -0.04 -4.82
C ILE A 86 8.34 -0.96 -4.84
N TYR A 87 8.89 -1.26 -3.66
CA TYR A 87 10.16 -1.98 -3.40
C TYR A 87 11.39 -1.04 -3.44
N THR A 88 12.12 -0.70 -2.37
CA THR A 88 12.72 -1.45 -1.22
C THR A 88 13.12 -0.42 -0.12
N GLU A 89 13.35 -0.71 1.18
CA GLU A 89 14.32 -1.64 1.79
C GLU A 89 13.99 -1.92 3.28
N GLN A 90 13.97 -3.20 3.66
CA GLN A 90 14.26 -3.65 5.03
C GLN A 90 15.65 -4.28 5.02
N CYS A 91 16.61 -3.67 5.70
CA CYS A 91 17.88 -4.29 6.02
C CYS A 91 17.72 -5.09 7.32
N THR A 92 17.76 -6.43 7.22
CA THR A 92 18.24 -7.25 8.33
C THR A 92 19.34 -8.18 7.83
N HIS A 93 20.51 -7.98 8.43
CA HIS A 93 21.70 -8.83 8.40
C HIS A 93 21.36 -10.34 8.39
N ASN A 94 22.02 -11.10 7.48
CA ASN A 94 21.98 -12.57 7.27
C ASN A 94 20.91 -13.18 6.34
N GLY A 95 20.90 -12.88 5.02
CA GLY A 95 19.90 -13.49 4.12
C GLY A 95 20.21 -13.54 2.62
N ARG A 96 21.44 -13.88 2.19
CA ARG A 96 21.83 -13.81 0.76
C ARG A 96 21.15 -14.81 -0.19
N ASN A 97 20.34 -15.77 0.26
CA ASN A 97 19.72 -16.76 -0.64
C ASN A 97 18.19 -16.63 -0.83
N VAL A 98 17.49 -15.89 0.04
CA VAL A 98 16.02 -15.77 -0.01
C VAL A 98 15.55 -14.63 -0.93
N GLN A 99 16.37 -13.58 -1.10
CA GLN A 99 15.99 -12.38 -1.87
C GLN A 99 15.91 -12.62 -3.39
N ALA A 100 16.75 -13.49 -3.94
CA ALA A 100 16.79 -13.75 -5.39
C ALA A 100 15.59 -14.59 -5.87
N VAL A 101 15.15 -15.57 -5.05
CA VAL A 101 14.00 -16.43 -5.34
C VAL A 101 12.70 -15.61 -5.32
N ASN A 102 12.54 -14.75 -4.32
CA ASN A 102 11.33 -13.92 -4.18
C ASN A 102 11.20 -12.91 -5.32
N ARG A 103 12.30 -12.26 -5.76
CA ARG A 103 12.27 -11.31 -6.90
C ARG A 103 11.89 -11.98 -8.23
N LYS A 104 12.37 -13.21 -8.49
CA LYS A 104 12.03 -13.93 -9.73
C LYS A 104 10.58 -14.39 -9.74
N SER A 105 10.06 -14.88 -8.60
CA SER A 105 8.65 -15.27 -8.46
C SER A 105 7.72 -14.07 -8.69
N ILE A 106 7.95 -12.99 -7.94
CA ILE A 106 7.13 -11.77 -8.04
C ILE A 106 7.10 -11.21 -9.47
N LYS A 107 8.23 -11.27 -10.19
CA LYS A 107 8.27 -10.83 -11.60
C LYS A 107 7.38 -11.69 -12.51
N LYS A 108 7.35 -13.01 -12.31
CA LYS A 108 6.49 -13.91 -13.09
C LYS A 108 5.02 -13.61 -12.80
N ASP A 109 4.66 -13.55 -11.51
CA ASP A 109 3.29 -13.24 -11.07
C ASP A 109 2.80 -11.91 -11.67
N LEU A 110 3.68 -10.90 -11.71
CA LEU A 110 3.35 -9.58 -12.26
C LEU A 110 3.13 -9.61 -13.78
N GLU A 111 3.87 -10.43 -14.53
CA GLU A 111 3.63 -10.61 -15.97
C GLU A 111 2.36 -11.43 -16.26
N GLU A 112 2.04 -12.42 -15.43
CA GLU A 112 0.77 -13.16 -15.51
C GLU A 112 -0.43 -12.26 -15.25
N ILE A 113 -0.41 -11.47 -14.17
CA ILE A 113 -1.46 -10.49 -13.85
C ILE A 113 -1.63 -9.47 -15.00
N LYS A 114 -0.54 -9.04 -15.64
CA LYS A 114 -0.63 -8.14 -16.81
C LYS A 114 -1.32 -8.81 -17.99
N LYS A 115 -1.04 -10.09 -18.23
CA LYS A 115 -1.65 -10.87 -19.33
C LYS A 115 -3.15 -11.06 -19.07
N GLU A 116 -3.53 -11.42 -17.85
CA GLU A 116 -4.92 -11.56 -17.43
C GLU A 116 -5.68 -10.24 -17.57
N ASN A 117 -5.11 -9.12 -17.10
CA ASN A 117 -5.71 -7.80 -17.29
C ASN A 117 -5.94 -7.44 -18.76
N LYS A 118 -4.99 -7.77 -19.65
CA LYS A 118 -5.17 -7.56 -21.09
C LYS A 118 -6.29 -8.45 -21.66
N ASN A 119 -6.50 -9.65 -21.11
CA ASN A 119 -7.57 -10.53 -21.54
C ASN A 119 -8.93 -10.02 -21.07
N LEU A 120 -9.05 -9.68 -19.79
CA LEU A 120 -10.27 -9.12 -19.20
C LEU A 120 -10.72 -7.86 -19.92
N LYS A 121 -9.78 -6.97 -20.30
CA LYS A 121 -10.12 -5.79 -21.12
C LYS A 121 -10.71 -6.14 -22.48
N ARG A 122 -10.20 -7.19 -23.14
CA ARG A 122 -10.73 -7.64 -24.43
C ARG A 122 -12.12 -8.26 -24.28
N GLU A 123 -12.34 -9.04 -23.23
CA GLU A 123 -13.65 -9.64 -22.92
C GLU A 123 -14.68 -8.58 -22.56
N HIS A 124 -14.29 -7.57 -21.79
CA HIS A 124 -15.15 -6.44 -21.45
C HIS A 124 -15.63 -5.68 -22.71
N GLU A 125 -14.74 -5.41 -23.66
CA GLU A 125 -15.14 -4.76 -24.93
C GLU A 125 -16.07 -5.64 -25.77
N LYS A 126 -15.87 -6.96 -25.80
CA LYS A 126 -16.79 -7.88 -26.48
C LYS A 126 -18.19 -7.85 -25.85
N LEU A 127 -18.26 -7.96 -24.52
CA LEU A 127 -19.51 -7.89 -23.78
C LEU A 127 -20.24 -6.55 -24.01
N LYS A 128 -19.49 -5.45 -24.11
CA LYS A 128 -20.06 -4.14 -24.43
C LYS A 128 -20.75 -4.12 -25.80
N ILE A 129 -20.15 -4.76 -26.80
CA ILE A 129 -20.73 -4.89 -28.14
C ILE A 129 -21.98 -5.78 -28.10
N GLU A 130 -21.92 -6.93 -27.42
CA GLU A 130 -23.06 -7.85 -27.29
C GLU A 130 -24.25 -7.19 -26.59
N VAL A 131 -24.01 -6.47 -25.49
CA VAL A 131 -25.05 -5.71 -24.79
C VAL A 131 -25.67 -4.66 -25.71
N GLN A 132 -24.88 -3.98 -26.55
CA GLN A 132 -25.42 -3.01 -27.49
C GLN A 132 -26.25 -3.67 -28.60
N SER A 133 -25.85 -4.84 -29.11
CA SER A 133 -26.64 -5.61 -30.08
C SER A 133 -27.99 -6.01 -29.50
N LEU A 134 -27.99 -6.59 -28.29
CA LEU A 134 -29.20 -7.01 -27.59
C LEU A 134 -30.15 -5.84 -27.32
N LYS A 135 -29.62 -4.65 -26.97
CA LYS A 135 -30.43 -3.44 -26.83
C LYS A 135 -31.14 -3.06 -28.14
N ASN A 136 -30.44 -3.14 -29.27
CA ASN A 136 -31.00 -2.82 -30.58
C ASN A 136 -32.06 -3.85 -31.01
N GLU A 137 -31.80 -5.14 -30.78
CA GLU A 137 -32.75 -6.22 -31.05
C GLU A 137 -34.03 -6.05 -30.22
N MET A 138 -33.90 -5.76 -28.93
CA MET A 138 -35.04 -5.49 -28.04
C MET A 138 -35.82 -4.25 -28.46
N ALA A 139 -35.15 -3.17 -28.90
CA ALA A 139 -35.81 -2.00 -29.43
C ALA A 139 -36.62 -2.33 -30.70
N THR A 140 -36.05 -3.14 -31.60
CA THR A 140 -36.73 -3.57 -32.83
C THR A 140 -37.94 -4.45 -32.53
N LEU A 141 -37.85 -5.37 -31.57
CA LEU A 141 -38.97 -6.21 -31.15
C LEU A 141 -40.11 -5.38 -30.54
N LYS A 142 -39.79 -4.36 -29.73
CA LYS A 142 -40.79 -3.44 -29.16
C LYS A 142 -41.56 -2.63 -30.20
N ILE A 143 -41.00 -2.38 -31.37
CA ILE A 143 -41.68 -1.67 -32.46
C ILE A 143 -42.62 -2.62 -33.23
N ARG A 144 -42.33 -3.93 -33.21
CA ARG A 144 -43.08 -4.95 -33.97
C ARG A 144 -44.22 -5.61 -33.19
N LEU A 145 -44.29 -5.39 -31.87
CA LEU A 145 -45.37 -5.82 -30.98
C LEU A 145 -46.31 -4.65 -30.71
#